data_AF-A0A7C2E3M6-F1
#
_entry.id   AF-A0A7C2E3M6-F1
#
_cell.length_a   1.000
_cell.length_b   1.000
_cell.length_c   1.000
_cell.angle_alpha   90.00
_cell.angle_beta   90.00
_cell.angle_gamma   90.00
#
_symmetry.space_group_name_H-M   'P 1'
#
loop_
_entity.id
_entity.type
_entity.pdbx_description
1 polymer ?
#
loop_
_entity_poly.entity_id
_entity_poly.type
_entity_poly.pdbx_seq_one_letter_code
_entity_poly.pdbx_strand_id
1 'polypeptide(L)'
;MVIGFNVPLVFPQAYGKYMGLAVLAALDSVFGGVRASMEGRFDNAIFISGFFSNALLAAGLVFIGDRLAVELYTAAIVAFGVRLFQNLGAIRRHLLKK
;
A
#
# COMPACT_ATOMS: atom_id res chain seq x y z
N MET A 1 -25.63 -19.09 -9.15
CA MET A 1 -25.21 -18.57 -7.83
C MET A 1 -25.23 -19.68 -6.79
N VAL A 2 -24.25 -20.60 -6.78
CA VAL A 2 -24.22 -21.72 -5.79
C VAL A 2 -22.82 -21.95 -5.18
N ILE A 3 -21.76 -21.30 -5.66
CA ILE A 3 -20.39 -21.56 -5.19
C ILE A 3 -19.88 -20.44 -4.27
N GLY A 4 -20.75 -19.87 -3.42
CA GLY A 4 -20.44 -18.68 -2.62
C GLY A 4 -20.64 -18.80 -1.11
N PHE A 5 -21.23 -19.88 -0.60
CA PHE A 5 -21.83 -19.85 0.74
C PHE A 5 -21.20 -20.76 1.81
N ASN A 6 -20.07 -21.43 1.52
CA ASN A 6 -19.44 -22.33 2.49
C ASN A 6 -17.90 -22.35 2.41
N VAL A 7 -17.28 -21.22 2.08
CA VAL A 7 -15.88 -21.02 2.47
C VAL A 7 -15.94 -20.27 3.78
N PRO A 8 -15.50 -20.86 4.91
CA PRO A 8 -15.16 -20.06 6.07
C PRO A 8 -14.04 -19.15 5.58
N LEU A 9 -14.37 -17.90 5.23
CA LEU A 9 -13.43 -16.81 4.98
C LEU A 9 -12.74 -16.40 6.30
N VAL A 10 -12.38 -17.40 7.10
CA VAL A 10 -11.44 -17.26 8.20
C VAL A 10 -10.09 -17.19 7.52
N PHE A 11 -9.78 -16.02 6.97
CA PHE A 11 -8.41 -15.71 6.58
C PHE A 11 -7.54 -16.00 7.80
N PRO A 12 -6.56 -16.92 7.70
CA PRO A 12 -5.68 -17.18 8.82
C PRO A 12 -5.08 -15.84 9.25
N GLN A 13 -5.19 -15.51 10.54
CA GLN A 13 -4.82 -14.19 11.08
C GLN A 13 -3.39 -13.79 10.68
N ALA A 14 -2.52 -14.78 10.45
CA ALA A 14 -1.18 -14.65 9.88
C ALA A 14 -1.14 -13.90 8.53
N TYR A 15 -2.04 -14.20 7.59
CA TYR A 15 -2.07 -13.54 6.28
C TYR A 15 -2.71 -12.15 6.31
N GLY A 16 -3.43 -11.81 7.38
CA GLY A 16 -4.02 -10.49 7.57
C GLY A 16 -2.96 -9.37 7.58
N LYS A 17 -1.78 -9.64 8.16
CA LYS A 17 -0.65 -8.69 8.17
C LYS A 17 -0.14 -8.41 6.76
N TYR A 18 0.06 -9.46 5.96
CA TYR A 18 0.54 -9.36 4.58
C TYR A 18 -0.43 -8.59 3.69
N MET A 19 -1.71 -8.92 3.74
CA MET A 19 -2.74 -8.20 2.99
C MET A 19 -2.89 -6.76 3.44
N GLY A 20 -2.93 -6.50 4.75
CA GLY A 20 -3.05 -5.15 5.29
C GLY A 20 -1.92 -4.23 4.83
N LEU A 21 -0.68 -4.74 4.86
CA LEU A 21 0.46 -3.98 4.37
C LEU A 21 0.46 -3.82 2.84
N ALA A 22 0.08 -4.85 2.09
CA ALA A 22 -0.03 -4.76 0.64
C ALA A 22 -1.09 -3.72 0.20
N VAL A 23 -2.26 -3.72 0.87
CA VAL A 23 -3.29 -2.70 0.66
C VAL A 23 -2.77 -1.31 1.04
N LEU A 24 -2.04 -1.18 2.14
CA LEU A 24 -1.45 0.11 2.54
C LEU A 24 -0.45 0.62 1.48
N ALA A 25 0.41 -0.26 0.94
CA ALA A 25 1.36 0.08 -0.12
C ALA A 25 0.67 0.44 -1.45
N ALA A 26 -0.41 -0.27 -1.78
CA ALA A 26 -1.25 0.03 -2.93
C ALA A 26 -1.91 1.41 -2.79
N LEU A 27 -2.48 1.71 -1.62
CA LEU A 27 -3.08 3.01 -1.33
C LEU A 27 -2.04 4.14 -1.44
N ASP A 28 -0.85 3.98 -0.86
CA ASP A 28 0.23 4.98 -0.99
C ASP A 28 0.52 5.31 -2.46
N SER A 29 0.58 4.30 -3.32
CA SER A 29 0.81 4.47 -4.76
C SER A 29 -0.37 5.17 -5.45
N VAL A 30 -1.62 4.85 -5.10
CA VAL A 30 -2.83 5.54 -5.58
C VAL A 30 -2.80 7.03 -5.24
N PHE A 31 -2.52 7.40 -3.99
CA PHE A 31 -2.43 8.80 -3.60
C PHE A 31 -1.22 9.50 -4.24
N GLY A 32 -0.09 8.81 -4.41
CA GLY A 32 1.03 9.32 -5.20
C GLY A 32 0.63 9.64 -6.65
N GLY A 33 -0.16 8.77 -7.29
CA GLY A 33 -0.71 8.97 -8.63
C GLY A 33 -1.66 10.16 -8.70
N VAL A 34 -2.58 10.29 -7.75
CA VAL A 34 -3.49 11.45 -7.65
C VAL A 34 -2.70 12.74 -7.53
N ARG A 35 -1.69 12.77 -6.65
CA ARG A 35 -0.79 13.93 -6.51
C ARG A 35 -0.08 14.26 -7.82
N ALA A 36 0.51 13.27 -8.49
CA ALA A 36 1.19 13.47 -9.77
C ALA A 36 0.24 14.00 -10.87
N SER A 37 -1.03 13.56 -10.84
CA SER A 37 -2.08 14.07 -11.72
C SER A 37 -2.42 15.53 -11.46
N MET A 38 -2.46 15.96 -10.19
CA MET A 38 -2.68 17.37 -9.83
C MET A 38 -1.48 18.26 -10.20
N GLU A 39 -0.27 17.71 -10.17
CA GLU A 39 0.97 18.41 -10.55
C GLU A 39 1.22 18.39 -12.08
N GLY A 40 0.35 17.76 -12.88
CA GLY A 40 0.51 17.64 -14.34
C GLY A 40 1.68 16.76 -14.79
N ARG A 41 2.21 15.93 -13.89
CA ARG A 41 3.36 15.04 -14.11
C ARG A 41 2.97 13.56 -14.04
N PHE A 42 1.70 13.25 -14.28
CA PHE A 42 1.21 11.89 -14.19
C PHE A 42 1.70 11.08 -15.38
N ASP A 43 2.41 10.01 -15.08
CA ASP A 43 2.85 9.01 -16.04
C ASP A 43 2.32 7.64 -15.62
N ASN A 44 1.53 7.03 -16.48
CA ASN A 44 0.93 5.71 -16.26
C ASN A 44 2.00 4.63 -16.03
N ALA A 45 3.13 4.69 -16.74
CA ALA A 45 4.20 3.71 -16.58
C ALA A 45 4.83 3.82 -15.19
N ILE A 46 5.10 5.04 -14.72
CA ILE A 46 5.65 5.30 -13.37
C ILE A 46 4.65 4.90 -12.29
N PHE A 47 3.36 5.18 -12.49
CA PHE A 47 2.31 4.79 -11.56
C PHE A 47 2.21 3.27 -11.42
N ILE A 48 2.10 2.55 -12.55
CA ILE A 48 2.00 1.10 -12.58
C ILE A 48 3.27 0.46 -12.00
N SER A 49 4.45 0.92 -12.41
CA SER A 49 5.71 0.41 -11.87
C SER A 49 5.82 0.65 -10.37
N GLY A 50 5.44 1.84 -9.90
CA GLY A 50 5.42 2.20 -8.49
C GLY A 50 4.45 1.33 -7.69
N PHE A 51 3.23 1.13 -8.19
CA PHE A 51 2.20 0.32 -7.55
C PHE A 51 2.67 -1.12 -7.31
N PHE A 52 3.14 -1.79 -8.35
CA PHE A 52 3.60 -3.18 -8.23
C PHE A 52 4.91 -3.30 -7.46
N SER A 53 5.88 -2.40 -7.69
CA SER A 53 7.16 -2.45 -6.99
C SER A 53 6.98 -2.19 -5.49
N ASN A 54 6.15 -1.21 -5.10
CA ASN A 54 5.87 -0.91 -3.70
C ASN A 54 5.14 -2.06 -3.00
N ALA A 55 4.13 -2.65 -3.66
CA ALA A 55 3.41 -3.81 -3.13
C ALA A 55 4.33 -5.03 -2.96
N LEU A 56 5.19 -5.30 -3.96
CA LEU A 56 6.16 -6.39 -3.90
C LEU A 56 7.20 -6.15 -2.79
N LEU A 57 7.70 -4.92 -2.65
CA LEU A 57 8.63 -4.54 -1.58
C LEU A 57 7.99 -4.70 -0.19
N ALA A 58 6.74 -4.28 -0.02
CA ALA A 58 5.98 -4.49 1.21
C ALA A 58 5.86 -5.98 1.55
N ALA A 59 5.40 -6.79 0.60
CA ALA A 59 5.25 -8.23 0.79
C ALA A 59 6.61 -8.91 1.08
N GLY A 60 7.66 -8.52 0.36
CA GLY A 60 9.02 -9.01 0.56
C GLY A 60 9.60 -8.65 1.93
N LEU A 61 9.38 -7.43 2.42
CA LEU A 61 9.81 -7.00 3.75
C LEU A 61 9.17 -7.82 4.86
N VAL A 62 7.86 -8.08 4.78
CA VAL A 62 7.17 -8.91 5.79
C VAL A 62 7.65 -10.36 5.68
N PHE A 63 7.79 -10.88 4.47
CA PHE A 63 8.28 -12.24 4.25
C PHE A 63 9.70 -12.45 4.81
N ILE A 64 10.60 -11.51 4.57
CA ILE A 64 11.96 -11.52 5.13
C ILE A 64 11.92 -11.37 6.65
N GLY A 65 11.03 -10.51 7.17
CA GLY A 65 10.86 -10.30 8.61
C GLY A 65 10.48 -11.57 9.34
N ASP A 66 9.47 -12.28 8.81
CA ASP A 66 9.02 -13.55 9.33
C ASP A 66 10.13 -14.62 9.26
N ARG A 67 10.95 -14.64 8.21
CA ARG A 67 12.08 -15.57 8.07
C ARG A 67 13.21 -15.30 9.07
N LEU A 68 13.45 -14.02 9.38
CA LEU A 68 14.49 -13.56 10.30
C LEU A 68 14.01 -13.45 11.76
N ALA A 69 12.74 -13.78 12.04
CA ALA A 69 12.09 -13.61 13.34
C ALA A 69 12.19 -12.17 13.89
N VAL A 70 12.10 -11.17 13.01
CA VAL A 70 12.13 -9.73 13.36
C VAL A 70 10.84 -9.04 12.92
N GLU A 71 10.42 -8.02 13.67
CA GLU A 71 9.17 -7.28 13.47
C GLU A 71 9.25 -6.25 12.31
N LEU A 72 9.68 -6.68 11.11
CA LEU A 72 9.72 -5.81 9.92
C LEU A 72 8.34 -5.38 9.45
N TYR A 73 7.28 -6.11 9.81
CA TYR A 73 5.90 -5.68 9.57
C TYR A 73 5.63 -4.28 10.13
N THR A 74 6.06 -4.03 11.38
CA THR A 74 5.86 -2.75 12.05
C THR A 74 6.72 -1.64 11.42
N ALA A 75 7.95 -1.95 11.03
CA ALA A 75 8.79 -0.99 10.31
C ALA A 75 8.18 -0.60 8.95
N ALA A 76 7.68 -1.59 8.21
CA ALA A 76 7.07 -1.38 6.91
C ALA A 76 5.75 -0.59 7.04
N ILE A 77 4.85 -0.96 7.95
CA ILE A 77 3.56 -0.27 8.11
C ILE A 77 3.77 1.20 8.48
N VAL A 78 4.79 1.51 9.30
CA VAL A 78 5.15 2.89 9.63
C VAL A 78 5.71 3.62 8.41
N ALA A 79 6.66 3.01 7.68
CA ALA A 79 7.26 3.65 6.50
C ALA A 79 6.23 3.94 5.39
N PHE A 80 5.38 2.97 5.05
CA PHE A 80 4.29 3.14 4.10
C PHE A 80 3.22 4.11 4.63
N GLY A 81 2.89 4.03 5.92
CA GLY A 81 1.91 4.92 6.55
C GLY A 81 2.35 6.38 6.53
N VAL A 82 3.62 6.67 6.84
CA VAL A 82 4.17 8.04 6.77
C VAL A 82 4.08 8.58 5.34
N ARG A 83 4.46 7.80 4.33
CA ARG A 83 4.35 8.22 2.92
C ARG A 83 2.91 8.48 2.50
N LEU A 84 1.99 7.62 2.92
CA LEU A 84 0.56 7.79 2.68
C LEU A 84 0.06 9.13 3.23
N PHE A 85 0.37 9.44 4.50
CA PHE A 85 -0.02 10.71 5.11
C PHE A 85 0.64 11.92 4.44
N GLN A 86 1.89 11.79 3.98
CA GLN A 86 2.57 12.83 3.22
C GLN A 86 1.88 13.11 1.87
N ASN A 87 1.52 12.06 1.14
CA ASN A 87 0.79 12.17 -0.14
C ASN A 87 -0.58 12.81 0.07
N LEU A 88 -1.34 12.37 1.08
CA LEU A 88 -2.59 13.01 1.48
C LEU A 88 -2.42 14.49 1.85
N GLY A 89 -1.37 14.82 2.61
CA GLY A 89 -1.06 16.19 2.98
C GLY A 89 -0.75 17.07 1.77
N ALA A 90 -0.06 16.54 0.76
CA ALA A 90 0.24 17.25 -0.49
C ALA A 90 -1.04 17.49 -1.31
N ILE A 91 -1.88 16.47 -1.49
CA ILE A 91 -3.19 16.59 -2.15
C ILE A 91 -4.05 17.64 -1.46
N ARG A 92 -4.16 17.58 -0.12
CA ARG A 92 -4.92 18.54 0.67
C ARG A 92 -4.43 19.98 0.46
N ARG A 93 -3.11 20.20 0.45
CA ARG A 93 -2.54 21.52 0.18
C ARG A 93 -2.87 22.04 -1.22
N HIS A 94 -2.83 21.18 -2.24
CA HIS A 94 -3.22 21.56 -3.59
C HIS A 94 -4.71 21.86 -3.72
N LEU A 95 -5.57 21.14 -2.98
CA LEU A 95 -7.01 21.41 -2.94
C LEU A 95 -7.34 22.74 -2.27
N LEU A 96 -6.63 23.09 -1.19
CA LEU A 96 -6.88 24.29 -0.37
C LEU A 96 -6.19 25.56 -0.88
N LYS A 97 -5.12 25.45 -1.69
CA LYS A 97 -4.45 26.61 -2.31
C LYS A 97 -5.14 27.08 -3.61
N LYS A 98 -6.40 26.68 -3.81
CA LYS A 98 -7.25 27.15 -4.91
C LYS A 98 -8.31 28.10 -4.39
#